data_AF-A0A3M1LVB3-F1
#
_entry.id   AF-A0A3M1LVB3-F1
#
_cell.length_a   1.000
_cell.length_b   1.000
_cell.length_c   1.000
_cell.angle_alpha   90.00
_cell.angle_beta   90.00
_cell.angle_gamma   90.00
#
_symmetry.space_group_name_H-M   'P 1'
#
loop_
_entity.id
_entity.type
_entity.pdbx_description
1 polymer ?
#
loop_
_entity_poly.entity_id
_entity_poly.type
_entity_poly.pdbx_seq_one_letter_code
_entity_poly.pdbx_strand_id
1 'polypeptide(L)' 'LVITALDNLVKGAAGQALQNLNVMTGLPETMGLAA' A
#
# COMPACT_ATOMS: atom_id res chain seq x y z
N LEU A 1 1.78 -4.55 -24.88
CA LEU A 1 0.66 -3.99 -24.09
C LEU A 1 0.95 -4.28 -22.63
N VAL A 2 0.94 -3.29 -21.75
CA VAL A 2 1.06 -3.49 -20.29
C VAL A 2 -0.31 -3.22 -19.68
N ILE A 3 -0.84 -4.17 -18.93
CA ILE A 3 -2.12 -4.04 -18.23
C ILE A 3 -1.85 -4.22 -16.74
N THR A 4 -2.41 -3.32 -15.92
CA THR A 4 -2.36 -3.37 -14.46
C THR A 4 -3.77 -3.33 -13.89
N ALA A 5 -4.02 -4.11 -12.85
CA ALA A 5 -5.25 -4.09 -12.07
C ALA A 5 -4.90 -3.88 -10.60
N LEU A 6 -5.62 -2.97 -9.93
CA LEU A 6 -5.43 -2.66 -8.52
C LEU A 6 -6.74 -2.18 -7.90
N ASP A 7 -6.87 -2.37 -6.60
CA ASP A 7 -7.92 -1.74 -5.80
C ASP A 7 -7.60 -0.25 -5.65
N ASN A 8 -8.50 0.62 -6.11
CA ASN A 8 -8.29 2.06 -6.19
C ASN A 8 -8.29 2.75 -4.82
N LEU A 9 -8.91 2.16 -3.79
CA LEU A 9 -8.94 2.73 -2.44
C LEU A 9 -7.89 2.12 -1.53
N VAL A 10 -7.51 0.86 -1.75
CA VAL A 10 -6.39 0.24 -1.03
C VAL A 10 -5.07 0.66 -1.69
N LYS A 11 -4.72 0.08 -2.84
CA LYS A 11 -3.40 0.33 -3.42
C LYS A 11 -3.33 1.65 -4.20
N GLY A 12 -4.47 2.17 -4.64
CA GLY A 12 -4.59 3.49 -5.25
C GLY A 12 -4.69 4.65 -4.26
N ALA A 13 -4.94 4.41 -2.96
CA ALA A 13 -5.08 5.47 -1.97
C ALA A 13 -4.57 5.08 -0.57
N ALA A 14 -5.46 4.67 0.35
CA ALA A 14 -5.18 4.57 1.78
C ALA A 14 -4.13 3.50 2.12
N GLY A 15 -4.17 2.36 1.43
CA GLY A 15 -3.18 1.29 1.62
C GLY A 15 -1.78 1.70 1.19
N GLN A 16 -1.65 2.54 0.16
CA GLN A 16 -0.34 3.07 -0.24
C GLN A 16 0.15 4.17 0.68
N ALA A 17 -0.75 5.02 1.19
CA ALA A 17 -0.41 5.98 2.24
C ALA A 17 0.10 5.27 3.50
N LEU A 18 -0.54 4.16 3.89
CA LEU A 18 -0.12 3.36 5.04
C LEU A 18 1.23 2.66 4.82
N GLN A 19 1.49 2.10 3.63
CA GLN A 19 2.84 1.57 3.33
C GLN A 19 3.92 2.63 3.46
N ASN A 20 3.69 3.81 2.90
CA ASN A 20 4.64 4.91 2.98
C ASN A 20 4.87 5.32 4.44
N LEU A 21 3.80 5.38 5.24
CA LEU A 21 3.91 5.67 6.67
C LEU A 21 4.73 4.59 7.41
N ASN A 22 4.49 3.31 7.12
CA ASN A 22 5.24 2.22 7.73
C ASN A 22 6.75 2.37 7.43
N VAL A 23 7.11 2.65 6.18
CA VAL A 23 8.51 2.91 5.78
C VAL A 23 9.08 4.13 6.52
N MET A 24 8.34 5.24 6.57
CA MET A 24 8.79 6.47 7.24
C MET A 24 8.99 6.30 8.75
N THR A 25 8.27 5.37 9.36
CA THR A 25 8.30 5.13 10.81
C THR A 25 9.12 3.90 11.21
N GLY A 26 9.76 3.22 10.26
CA GLY A 26 10.59 2.03 10.51
C GLY A 26 9.79 0.77 10.86
N LEU A 27 8.50 0.75 10.52
CA LEU A 27 7.63 -0.41 10.69
C LEU A 27 7.69 -1.32 9.47
N PRO A 28 7.35 -2.62 9.59
CA PRO A 28 7.25 -3.49 8.42
C PRO A 28 6.27 -2.91 7.40
N GLU A 29 6.67 -2.82 6.13
CA GLU A 29 5.87 -2.17 5.08
C GLU A 29 4.46 -2.77 4.95
N THR A 30 4.32 -4.08 5.16
CA THR A 30 3.05 -4.82 5.11
C THR A 30 2.24 -4.76 6.41
N MET A 31 2.72 -4.07 7.45
CA MET A 31 2.02 -3.99 8.73
C MET A 31 0.67 -3.29 8.56
N GLY A 32 -0.42 -3.96 8.96
CA GLY A 32 -1.78 -3.44 8.83
C GLY A 32 -2.37 -3.51 7.42
N LEU A 33 -1.66 -4.13 6.47
CA LEU A 33 -2.16 -4.40 5.12
C LEU A 33 -2.43 -5.89 5.00
N ALA A 34 -3.70 -6.27 4.99
CA ALA A 34 -4.09 -7.63 4.68
C ALA A 34 -3.77 -7.94 3.21
N ALA A 35 -3.40 -9.19 2.96
CA ALA A 35 -3.33 -9.76 1.61
C ALA A 35 -4.74 -10.00 1.05
#